data_AF-A0A1U7P049-F1
#
_entry.id   AF-A0A1U7P049-F1
#
_cell.length_a   1.000
_cell.length_b   1.000
_cell.length_c   1.000
_cell.angle_alpha   90.00
_cell.angle_beta   90.00
_cell.angle_gamma   90.00
#
_symmetry.space_group_name_H-M   'P 1'
#
loop_
_entity.id
_entity.type
_entity.pdbx_description
1 polymer ?
#
loop_
_entity_poly.entity_id
_entity_poly.type
_entity_poly.pdbx_seq_one_letter_code
_entity_poly.pdbx_strand_id
1 'polypeptide(L)'
;MDWRLHFKRTSLDRRFTALGFVQSSNNPKHDPVEVHLVKPSGQIIPLRNSDVVDVLWTIDGQYLIGQGSNTLRLWNTNGGLRVRQLPRMDRLDVIPNLVCVAVRDFTDSAGNETDVWTVYRLHIPSLRPAGQFKLPEEPTERQRFCR
;
A
#
# COMPACT_ATOMS: atom_id res chain seq x y z
N MET A 1 -21.65 2.65 16.74
CA MET A 1 -20.28 2.44 16.19
C MET A 1 -20.51 1.70 14.90
N ASP A 2 -20.41 2.41 13.78
CA ASP A 2 -20.94 1.94 12.50
C ASP A 2 -19.80 1.77 11.51
N TRP A 3 -19.84 0.66 10.77
CA TRP A 3 -18.91 0.41 9.68
C TRP A 3 -19.37 1.15 8.42
N ARG A 4 -18.45 1.86 7.78
CA ARG A 4 -18.71 2.58 6.53
C ARG A 4 -17.74 2.10 5.46
N LEU A 5 -18.24 1.92 4.24
CA LEU A 5 -17.37 1.65 3.10
C LEU A 5 -16.45 2.87 2.90
N HIS A 6 -15.15 2.66 3.05
CA HIS A 6 -14.11 3.67 2.88
C HIS A 6 -13.57 3.67 1.45
N PHE A 7 -13.25 2.50 0.90
CA PHE A 7 -12.84 2.37 -0.49
C PHE A 7 -13.32 1.07 -1.13
N LYS A 8 -13.38 1.10 -2.46
CA LYS A 8 -13.53 -0.06 -3.33
C LYS A 8 -12.43 0.01 -4.40
N ARG A 9 -11.64 -1.06 -4.52
CA ARG A 9 -10.56 -1.18 -5.51
C ARG A 9 -10.72 -2.49 -6.26
N THR A 10 -10.99 -2.43 -7.55
CA THR A 10 -11.16 -3.62 -8.40
C THR A 10 -9.87 -3.85 -9.20
N SER A 11 -9.43 -5.11 -9.32
CA SER A 11 -8.28 -5.48 -10.13
C SER A 11 -8.52 -5.10 -11.61
N LEU A 12 -7.45 -4.88 -12.37
CA LEU A 12 -7.58 -4.44 -13.78
C LEU A 12 -8.37 -5.44 -14.64
N ASP A 13 -8.18 -6.74 -14.38
CA ASP A 13 -8.92 -7.83 -15.01
C ASP A 13 -10.35 -8.02 -14.48
N ARG A 14 -10.76 -7.21 -13.50
CA ARG A 14 -12.06 -7.22 -12.83
C ARG A 14 -12.45 -8.52 -12.13
N ARG A 15 -11.51 -9.43 -11.89
CA ARG A 15 -11.77 -10.69 -11.18
C ARG A 15 -11.90 -10.50 -9.68
N PHE A 16 -11.14 -9.57 -9.10
CA PHE A 16 -11.09 -9.37 -7.67
C PHE A 16 -11.48 -7.94 -7.30
N THR A 17 -12.14 -7.79 -6.16
CA THR A 17 -12.43 -6.48 -5.58
C THR A 17 -12.03 -6.46 -4.11
N ALA A 18 -11.21 -5.50 -3.74
CA ALA A 18 -10.91 -5.16 -2.36
C ALA A 18 -11.91 -4.10 -1.87
N LEU A 19 -12.53 -4.36 -0.73
CA LEU A 19 -13.42 -3.43 -0.03
C LEU A 19 -12.78 -3.08 1.31
N GLY A 20 -12.55 -1.80 1.55
CA GLY A 20 -12.08 -1.28 2.82
C GLY A 20 -13.25 -0.69 3.60
N PHE A 21 -13.45 -1.12 4.84
CA PHE A 21 -14.44 -0.59 5.76
C PHE A 21 -13.73 0.12 6.90
N VAL A 22 -14.20 1.31 7.25
CA VAL A 22 -13.70 2.07 8.39
C VAL A 22 -14.74 2.02 9.51
N GLN A 23 -14.30 1.75 10.74
CA GLN A 23 -15.16 1.85 11.91
C GLN A 23 -14.94 3.22 12.55
N SER A 24 -15.98 4.05 12.57
CA SER A 24 -15.90 5.32 13.29
C SER A 24 -15.79 5.05 14.79
N SER A 25 -14.64 5.40 15.36
CA SER A 25 -14.37 5.31 16.79
C SER A 25 -14.47 6.69 17.44
N ASN A 26 -14.59 6.74 18.77
CA ASN A 26 -14.56 8.01 19.50
C ASN A 26 -13.17 8.70 19.47
N ASN A 27 -12.16 8.05 18.89
CA ASN A 27 -10.82 8.59 18.68
C ASN A 27 -10.43 8.50 17.19
N PRO A 28 -10.76 9.53 16.37
CA PRO A 28 -10.55 9.49 14.92
C PRO A 28 -9.10 9.31 14.47
N LYS A 29 -8.12 9.41 15.39
CA LYS A 29 -6.72 9.07 15.10
C LYS A 29 -6.47 7.57 14.91
N HIS A 30 -7.43 6.71 15.26
CA HIS A 30 -7.34 5.25 15.19
C HIS A 30 -8.66 4.63 14.72
N ASP A 31 -9.26 5.16 13.65
CA ASP A 31 -10.38 4.46 13.02
C ASP A 31 -9.84 3.26 12.23
N PRO A 32 -10.05 2.02 12.71
CA PRO A 32 -9.43 0.85 12.10
C PRO A 32 -10.04 0.58 10.74
N VAL A 33 -9.20 0.13 9.80
CA VAL A 33 -9.65 -0.34 8.49
C VAL A 33 -9.66 -1.87 8.43
N GLU A 34 -10.81 -2.43 8.06
CA GLU A 34 -10.96 -3.83 7.68
C GLU A 34 -11.02 -3.97 6.16
N VAL A 35 -10.16 -4.81 5.60
CA VAL A 35 -10.13 -5.05 4.15
C VAL A 35 -10.63 -6.45 3.84
N HIS A 36 -11.64 -6.52 2.99
CA HIS A 36 -12.24 -7.75 2.51
C HIS A 36 -11.92 -7.95 1.01
N LEU A 37 -11.47 -9.14 0.65
CA LEU A 37 -11.27 -9.57 -0.72
C LEU A 37 -12.51 -10.31 -1.22
N VAL A 38 -13.15 -9.78 -2.25
CA VAL A 38 -14.24 -10.41 -2.99
C VAL A 38 -13.67 -11.13 -4.21
N LYS A 39 -13.92 -12.44 -4.30
CA LYS A 39 -13.49 -13.31 -5.41
C LYS A 39 -14.56 -13.40 -6.50
N PRO A 40 -14.22 -13.85 -7.73
CA PRO A 40 -15.20 -14.05 -8.81
C PRO A 40 -16.34 -14.99 -8.43
N SER A 41 -16.08 -15.96 -7.57
CA SER A 41 -17.07 -16.92 -7.06
C SER A 41 -18.10 -16.31 -6.11
N GLY A 42 -17.96 -15.03 -5.75
CA GLY A 42 -18.74 -14.37 -4.70
C GLY A 42 -18.22 -14.63 -3.29
N GLN A 43 -17.18 -15.46 -3.12
CA GLN A 43 -16.55 -15.67 -1.83
C GLN A 43 -15.90 -14.37 -1.34
N ILE A 44 -16.14 -14.04 -0.06
CA ILE A 44 -15.53 -12.90 0.62
C ILE A 44 -14.51 -13.44 1.64
N ILE A 45 -13.29 -12.92 1.60
CA ILE A 45 -12.20 -13.29 2.51
C ILE A 45 -11.75 -12.05 3.28
N PRO A 46 -11.86 -12.02 4.62
CA PRO A 46 -11.25 -10.96 5.40
C PRO A 46 -9.72 -11.08 5.35
N LEU A 47 -9.04 -9.98 5.05
CA LEU A 47 -7.59 -9.96 4.94
C LEU A 47 -6.97 -9.68 6.31
N ARG A 48 -5.99 -10.49 6.70
CA ARG A 48 -5.30 -10.33 7.99
C ARG A 48 -4.45 -9.07 8.00
N ASN A 49 -4.32 -8.44 9.17
CA ASN A 49 -3.57 -7.20 9.40
C ASN A 49 -4.02 -6.08 8.45
N SER A 50 -5.31 -5.91 8.21
CA SER A 50 -5.81 -5.01 7.18
C SER A 50 -5.88 -3.53 7.54
N ASP A 51 -5.37 -3.13 8.72
CA ASP A 51 -5.34 -1.73 9.10
C ASP A 51 -4.34 -0.96 8.22
N VAL A 52 -4.88 -0.33 7.16
CA VAL A 52 -4.15 0.34 6.07
C VAL A 52 -4.89 1.61 5.67
N VAL A 53 -4.13 2.59 5.19
CA VAL A 53 -4.67 3.86 4.69
C VAL A 53 -5.20 3.76 3.26
N ASP A 54 -4.60 2.90 2.43
CA ASP A 54 -5.08 2.61 1.07
C ASP A 54 -4.55 1.26 0.58
N VAL A 55 -5.09 0.79 -0.54
CA VAL A 55 -4.64 -0.42 -1.24
C VAL A 55 -4.50 -0.21 -2.75
N LEU A 56 -3.54 -0.90 -3.35
CA LEU A 56 -3.28 -0.91 -4.79
C LEU A 56 -3.17 -2.34 -5.31
N TRP A 57 -3.76 -2.61 -6.47
CA TRP A 57 -3.60 -3.89 -7.16
C TRP A 57 -2.30 -3.91 -7.95
N THR A 58 -1.63 -5.06 -7.97
CA THR A 58 -0.61 -5.33 -8.99
C THR A 58 -1.25 -5.39 -10.37
N ILE A 59 -0.46 -5.05 -11.40
CA ILE A 59 -0.94 -4.98 -12.78
C ILE A 59 -1.48 -6.34 -13.26
N ASP A 60 -0.88 -7.43 -12.81
CA ASP A 60 -1.31 -8.80 -13.11
C ASP A 60 -2.52 -9.29 -12.29
N GLY A 61 -3.02 -8.47 -11.35
CA GLY A 61 -4.15 -8.80 -10.48
C GLY A 61 -3.88 -9.94 -9.47
N GLN A 62 -2.65 -10.42 -9.35
CA GLN A 62 -2.32 -11.56 -8.48
C GLN A 62 -2.14 -11.17 -7.01
N TYR A 63 -1.84 -9.90 -6.75
CA TYR A 63 -1.56 -9.39 -5.41
C TYR A 63 -2.24 -8.05 -5.16
N LEU A 64 -2.67 -7.86 -3.91
CA LEU A 64 -3.13 -6.60 -3.36
C LEU A 64 -2.04 -6.07 -2.43
N ILE A 65 -1.66 -4.81 -2.61
CA ILE A 65 -0.69 -4.11 -1.79
C ILE A 65 -1.44 -3.18 -0.85
N GLY A 66 -1.11 -3.20 0.45
CA GLY A 66 -1.66 -2.31 1.46
C GLY A 66 -0.63 -1.36 2.03
N GLN A 67 -0.99 -0.08 2.09
CA GLN A 67 -0.19 0.98 2.69
C GLN A 67 -0.56 1.16 4.17
N GLY A 68 0.33 0.81 5.10
CA GLY A 68 0.25 1.30 6.47
C GLY A 68 1.08 2.59 6.64
N SER A 69 1.12 3.15 7.85
CA SER A 69 1.98 4.32 8.13
C SER A 69 3.48 4.02 7.97
N ASN A 70 3.90 2.79 8.28
CA ASN A 70 5.28 2.32 8.22
C ASN A 70 5.40 0.83 7.85
N THR A 71 4.31 0.25 7.35
CA THR A 71 4.18 -1.20 7.13
C THR A 71 3.52 -1.47 5.78
N LEU A 72 4.30 -2.03 4.86
CA LEU A 72 3.83 -2.47 3.56
C LEU A 72 3.29 -3.89 3.69
N ARG A 73 2.08 -4.12 3.21
CA ARG A 73 1.44 -5.44 3.19
C ARG A 73 1.25 -5.89 1.76
N LEU A 74 1.38 -7.19 1.54
CA LEU A 74 1.11 -7.83 0.27
C LEU A 74 0.27 -9.07 0.51
N TRP A 75 -0.98 -9.04 0.05
CA TRP A 75 -1.87 -10.20 0.07
C TRP A 75 -1.92 -10.83 -1.31
N ASN A 76 -1.91 -12.16 -1.37
CA ASN A 76 -2.33 -12.86 -2.59
C ASN A 76 -3.86 -13.03 -2.62
N THR A 77 -4.39 -13.50 -3.75
CA THR A 77 -5.83 -13.70 -3.96
C THR A 77 -6.47 -14.84 -3.15
N ASN A 78 -5.68 -15.51 -2.30
CA ASN A 78 -6.13 -16.51 -1.33
C ASN A 78 -5.95 -16.04 0.13
N GLY A 79 -5.64 -14.75 0.36
CA GLY A 79 -5.49 -14.17 1.70
C GLY A 79 -4.13 -14.43 2.37
N GLY A 80 -3.19 -15.05 1.67
CA GLY A 80 -1.80 -15.20 2.14
C GLY A 80 -1.13 -13.84 2.24
N LEU A 81 -0.51 -13.55 3.39
CA LEU A 81 0.03 -12.24 3.74
C LEU A 81 1.55 -12.26 3.80
N ARG A 82 2.18 -11.23 3.23
CA ARG A 82 3.58 -10.85 3.47
C ARG A 82 3.62 -9.41 3.97
N VAL A 83 4.56 -9.11 4.86
CA VAL A 83 4.73 -7.78 5.45
C VAL A 83 6.18 -7.34 5.33
N ARG A 84 6.39 -6.06 5.05
CA ARG A 84 7.69 -5.39 5.13
C ARG A 84 7.54 -4.12 5.95
N GLN A 85 8.38 -3.97 6.96
CA GLN A 85 8.49 -2.72 7.69
C GLN A 85 9.41 -1.75 6.94
N LEU A 86 9.02 -0.48 6.92
CA LEU A 86 9.75 0.64 6.33
C LEU A 86 9.81 1.77 7.38
N PRO A 87 10.73 2.74 7.27
CA PRO A 87 10.78 3.85 8.22
C PRO A 87 9.47 4.64 8.27
N ARG A 88 8.87 4.85 7.10
CA ARG A 88 7.58 5.49 6.86
C ARG A 88 7.08 5.08 5.48
N MET A 89 5.84 5.40 5.15
CA MET A 89 5.28 5.26 3.80
C MET A 89 4.41 6.46 3.46
N ASP A 90 4.84 7.25 2.49
CA ASP A 90 4.12 8.46 2.08
C ASP A 90 3.35 8.22 0.76
N ARG A 91 4.03 7.69 -0.27
CA ARG A 91 3.41 7.37 -1.57
C ARG A 91 3.73 5.94 -1.99
N LEU A 92 2.81 5.34 -2.74
CA LEU A 92 2.98 4.03 -3.37
C LEU A 92 2.83 4.12 -4.88
N ASP A 93 3.64 3.32 -5.58
CA ASP A 93 3.47 3.04 -7.01
C ASP A 93 3.87 1.59 -7.31
N VAL A 94 3.31 1.04 -8.38
CA VAL A 94 3.43 -0.37 -8.74
C VAL A 94 3.62 -0.51 -10.23
N ILE A 95 4.69 -1.19 -10.62
CA ILE A 95 4.96 -1.65 -11.99
C ILE A 95 5.06 -3.18 -11.98
N PRO A 96 5.15 -3.85 -13.14
CA PRO A 96 5.36 -5.29 -13.16
C PRO A 96 6.55 -5.71 -12.27
N ASN A 97 6.32 -6.66 -11.36
CA ASN A 97 7.29 -7.24 -10.43
C ASN A 97 7.91 -6.31 -9.37
N LEU A 98 7.49 -5.05 -9.29
CA LEU A 98 8.02 -4.10 -8.30
C LEU A 98 6.91 -3.26 -7.66
N VAL A 99 7.07 -3.03 -6.37
CA VAL A 99 6.38 -1.96 -5.64
C VAL A 99 7.43 -0.95 -5.21
N CYS A 100 7.13 0.32 -5.45
CA CYS A 100 7.93 1.44 -5.01
C CYS A 100 7.22 2.18 -3.88
N VAL A 101 7.96 2.49 -2.83
CA VAL A 101 7.48 3.27 -1.70
C VAL A 101 8.32 4.53 -1.62
N ALA A 102 7.71 5.69 -1.85
CA ALA A 102 8.37 6.96 -1.64
C ALA A 102 8.19 7.40 -0.19
N VAL A 103 9.27 7.88 0.40
CA VAL A 103 9.36 8.40 1.75
C VAL A 103 9.98 9.79 1.68
N ARG A 104 9.36 10.75 2.36
CA ARG A 104 9.90 12.10 2.48
C ARG A 104 11.01 12.12 3.54
N ASP A 105 12.21 12.51 3.14
CA ASP A 105 13.34 12.74 4.03
C ASP A 105 13.36 14.21 4.44
N PHE A 106 13.00 14.48 5.70
CA PHE A 106 13.00 15.85 6.23
C PHE A 106 14.39 16.38 6.56
N THR A 107 15.39 15.50 6.69
CA THR A 107 16.75 15.89 7.06
C THR A 107 17.81 15.09 6.30
N ASP A 108 18.92 15.76 5.96
CA ASP A 108 20.13 15.10 5.44
C ASP A 108 20.97 14.46 6.56
N SER A 109 22.09 13.82 6.18
CA SER A 109 23.04 13.21 7.13
C SER A 109 23.75 14.22 8.04
N ALA A 110 23.72 15.52 7.71
CA ALA A 110 24.26 16.60 8.54
C ALA A 110 23.17 17.24 9.43
N GLY A 111 21.91 16.81 9.32
CA GLY A 111 20.77 17.32 10.07
C GLY A 111 20.15 18.59 9.48
N ASN A 112 20.54 19.00 8.28
CA ASN A 112 19.90 20.13 7.60
C ASN A 112 18.54 19.73 7.07
N GLU A 113 17.59 20.65 7.07
CA GLU A 113 16.29 20.42 6.44
C GLU A 113 16.44 20.14 4.95
N THR A 114 15.81 19.07 4.49
CA THR A 114 15.73 18.73 3.07
C THR A 114 14.29 18.42 2.68
N ASP A 115 13.99 18.57 1.39
CA ASP A 115 12.73 18.09 0.81
C ASP A 115 13.00 17.07 -0.29
N VAL A 116 13.76 16.04 0.06
CA VAL A 116 14.16 14.99 -0.87
C VAL A 116 13.36 13.74 -0.56
N TRP A 117 13.01 12.99 -1.60
CA TRP A 117 12.20 11.80 -1.47
C TRP A 117 13.02 10.57 -1.78
N THR A 118 13.21 9.68 -0.81
CA THR A 118 13.81 8.37 -1.05
C THR A 118 12.74 7.38 -1.51
N VAL A 119 12.97 6.76 -2.67
CA VAL A 119 12.11 5.71 -3.22
C VAL A 119 12.75 4.36 -2.98
N TYR A 120 12.10 3.53 -2.16
CA TYR A 120 12.47 2.14 -1.94
C TYR A 120 11.80 1.24 -2.97
N ARG A 121 12.58 0.45 -3.71
CA ARG A 121 12.07 -0.54 -4.68
C ARG A 121 12.09 -1.92 -4.03
N LEU A 122 10.98 -2.65 -4.12
CA LEU A 122 10.83 -3.98 -3.54
C LEU A 122 10.28 -4.96 -4.57
N HIS A 123 10.91 -6.13 -4.68
CA HIS A 123 10.47 -7.21 -5.58
C HIS A 123 9.13 -7.80 -5.15
N ILE A 124 8.20 -7.96 -6.08
CA ILE A 124 6.96 -8.72 -5.90
C ILE A 124 7.20 -10.16 -6.37
N PRO A 125 6.77 -11.18 -5.62
CA PRO A 125 6.01 -11.12 -4.37
C PRO A 125 6.86 -11.15 -3.10
N SER A 126 8.19 -11.19 -3.20
CA SER A 126 9.07 -11.47 -2.06
C SER A 126 9.19 -10.32 -1.04
N LEU A 127 8.84 -9.10 -1.44
CA LEU A 127 9.12 -7.83 -0.75
C LEU A 127 10.60 -7.63 -0.38
N ARG A 128 11.53 -8.26 -1.11
CA ARG A 128 12.96 -8.07 -0.92
C ARG A 128 13.42 -6.77 -1.60
N PRO A 129 14.40 -6.05 -1.02
CA PRO A 129 14.99 -4.86 -1.66
C PRO A 129 15.48 -5.15 -3.07
N ALA A 130 15.10 -4.26 -4.01
CA ALA A 130 15.55 -4.23 -5.40
C ALA A 130 16.44 -3.01 -5.70
N GLY A 131 16.59 -2.10 -4.73
CA GLY A 131 17.35 -0.86 -4.84
C GLY A 131 16.59 0.33 -4.30
N GLN A 132 17.22 1.50 -4.36
CA GLN A 132 16.61 2.78 -3.99
C GLN A 132 17.18 3.91 -4.84
N PHE A 133 16.42 4.99 -4.98
CA PHE A 133 16.87 6.22 -5.63
C PHE A 133 16.18 7.43 -4.98
N LYS A 134 16.65 8.63 -5.30
CA LYS A 134 16.10 9.88 -4.77
C LYS A 134 15.33 10.64 -5.84
N LEU A 135 14.24 11.27 -5.44
CA LEU A 135 13.49 12.24 -6.25
C LEU A 135 13.65 13.63 -5.61
N PRO A 136 13.83 14.68 -6.42
CA PRO A 136 14.01 16.04 -5.92
C PRO A 136 12.69 16.67 -5.44
N GLU A 137 11.56 16.09 -5.78
CA GLU A 137 10.22 16.60 -5.50
C GLU A 137 9.27 15.45 -5.15
N GLU A 138 8.12 15.79 -4.55
CA GLU A 138 7.09 14.82 -4.22
C GLU A 138 6.56 14.11 -5.48
N PRO A 139 6.57 12.77 -5.52
CA PRO A 139 5.96 12.04 -6.61
C PRO A 139 4.44 12.21 -6.60
N THR A 140 3.90 12.75 -7.70
CA THR A 140 2.46 12.92 -7.87
C THR A 140 1.79 11.61 -8.28
N GLU A 141 0.52 11.40 -7.90
CA GLU A 141 -0.27 10.20 -8.28
C GLU A 141 -0.38 9.99 -9.80
N ARG A 142 -0.22 11.05 -10.59
CA ARG A 142 -0.26 11.01 -12.06
C ARG A 142 1.07 10.57 -12.67
N GLN A 143 2.18 10.74 -11.95
CA GLN A 143 3.51 10.38 -12.42
C GLN A 143 3.87 9.02 -11.81
N ARG A 144 3.85 7.97 -12.65
CA ARG A 144 4.49 6.69 -12.30
C ARG A 144 5.95 6.96 -11.94
N PHE A 145 6.25 6.91 -10.66
CA PHE A 145 7.57 7.20 -10.11
C PHE A 145 8.38 5.94 -9.91
N CYS A 146 7.73 4.76 -9.91
CA CYS A 146 8.42 3.50 -9.93
C CYS A 146 9.03 3.28 -11.32
N ARG A 147 10.29 3.75 -11.48
CA ARG A 147 11.09 3.63 -12.70
C ARG A 147 12.20 2.60 -12.50
#